data_AF-A0A829W258-F1
#
_entry.id   AF-A0A829W258-F1
#
_cell.length_a   1.000
_cell.length_b   1.000
_cell.length_c   1.000
_cell.angle_alpha   90.00
_cell.angle_beta   90.00
_cell.angle_gamma   90.00
#
_symmetry.space_group_name_H-M   'P 1'
#
loop_
_entity.id
_entity.type
_entity.pdbx_description
1 polymer ?
#
loop_
_entity_poly.entity_id
_entity_poly.type
_entity_poly.pdbx_seq_one_letter_code
_entity_poly.pdbx_strand_id
1 'polypeptide(L)'
;MAAAALVLTGVMMAAGSLTAMAAGSTGAGTAPGPKDQGPGVMAVSEAEPEEKRAAVENGVIQPQNLEGAKDADQLVVVVGTGGCGSDVYYYKKSGEAWEMAWKEAGIVGRNGITDQKAEGDGSTPSGTYGFTMAFGLRENPGSILPYHKIAKGDYWVDDSASPYYNKLVNTSQVAKNWNSAENMASASPYYNYALALNYNEACEPGKGSAIFLHCFTASRDNGSAGCIRLPQERAKELVQSATERTKIVIAPDLERLK
;
A
#
# COMPACT_ATOMS: atom_id res chain seq x y z
N MET A 1 37.16 47.81 -20.35
CA MET A 1 37.53 47.86 -21.79
C MET A 1 36.57 46.95 -22.56
N ALA A 2 36.71 46.86 -23.89
CA ALA A 2 35.85 46.13 -24.86
C ALA A 2 35.24 44.80 -24.37
N ALA A 3 34.00 44.37 -24.70
CA ALA A 3 33.26 44.38 -25.99
C ALA A 3 33.81 43.36 -27.03
N ALA A 4 33.04 42.77 -27.96
CA ALA A 4 31.59 42.45 -28.05
C ALA A 4 31.32 41.60 -29.33
N ALA A 5 30.43 40.59 -29.25
CA ALA A 5 29.68 39.96 -30.37
C ALA A 5 28.70 38.93 -29.74
N LEU A 6 27.41 38.79 -30.03
CA LEU A 6 26.53 39.13 -31.18
C LEU A 6 26.55 38.13 -32.35
N VAL A 7 25.55 37.25 -32.38
CA VAL A 7 24.89 36.74 -33.60
C VAL A 7 23.37 36.82 -33.32
N LEU A 8 22.58 37.27 -34.30
CA LEU A 8 21.15 37.57 -34.11
C LEU A 8 20.33 37.33 -35.38
N THR A 9 19.36 36.40 -35.30
CA THR A 9 18.30 36.07 -36.28
C THR A 9 17.24 35.25 -35.53
N GLY A 10 15.92 35.38 -35.69
CA GLY A 10 15.02 36.29 -36.41
C GLY A 10 13.58 35.77 -36.15
N VAL A 11 12.60 36.56 -35.71
CA VAL A 11 11.71 37.42 -36.53
C VAL A 11 10.92 36.58 -37.56
N MET A 12 9.58 36.56 -37.62
CA MET A 12 8.57 37.58 -37.26
C MET A 12 7.20 36.96 -36.85
N MET A 13 6.29 37.78 -36.30
CA MET A 13 4.84 37.48 -36.28
C MET A 13 4.13 38.02 -37.53
N ALA A 14 2.99 37.43 -37.90
CA ALA A 14 1.97 38.09 -38.72
C ALA A 14 0.57 37.54 -38.37
N ALA A 15 -0.45 38.40 -38.44
CA ALA A 15 -1.87 38.05 -38.32
C ALA A 15 -2.59 38.35 -39.65
N GLY A 16 -3.75 37.73 -39.88
CA GLY A 16 -4.57 37.98 -41.07
C GLY A 16 -6.00 37.45 -40.90
N SER A 17 -6.99 38.17 -41.44
CA SER A 17 -8.42 37.88 -41.26
C SER A 17 -9.21 38.25 -42.52
N LEU A 18 -10.23 37.43 -42.87
CA LEU A 18 -11.26 37.69 -43.91
C LEU A 18 -10.65 37.75 -45.36
N THR A 19 -11.36 37.61 -46.48
CA THR A 19 -12.79 37.43 -46.85
C THR A 19 -12.85 36.58 -48.15
N ALA A 20 -13.94 35.88 -48.54
CA ALA A 20 -14.94 36.28 -49.55
C ALA A 20 -15.69 35.00 -50.04
N MET A 21 -17.02 34.95 -50.26
CA MET A 21 -17.78 35.25 -51.51
C MET A 21 -17.22 34.59 -52.80
N ALA A 22 -17.98 33.99 -53.73
CA ALA A 22 -19.37 33.47 -53.83
C ALA A 22 -19.42 32.60 -55.15
N ALA A 23 -20.49 32.05 -55.75
CA ALA A 23 -21.95 31.99 -55.58
C ALA A 23 -22.52 30.74 -56.34
N GLY A 24 -23.84 30.45 -56.34
CA GLY A 24 -24.42 29.37 -57.16
C GLY A 24 -25.96 29.28 -57.20
N SER A 25 -26.57 29.58 -58.35
CA SER A 25 -28.01 29.43 -58.66
C SER A 25 -28.34 27.98 -59.09
N THR A 26 -29.56 27.41 -59.09
CA THR A 26 -30.94 27.89 -58.84
C THR A 26 -31.84 26.69 -58.47
N GLY A 27 -32.96 26.87 -57.77
CA GLY A 27 -34.02 25.85 -57.69
C GLY A 27 -35.07 26.12 -56.61
N ALA A 28 -36.35 26.18 -56.97
CA ALA A 28 -37.46 26.43 -56.04
C ALA A 28 -38.36 25.20 -55.89
N GLY A 29 -38.68 24.82 -54.65
CA GLY A 29 -39.52 23.65 -54.34
C GLY A 29 -40.03 23.67 -52.89
N THR A 30 -41.35 23.77 -52.77
CA THR A 30 -42.26 23.82 -51.61
C THR A 30 -41.84 23.20 -50.26
N ALA A 31 -42.33 23.85 -49.18
CA ALA A 31 -42.32 23.52 -47.74
C ALA A 31 -42.79 22.08 -47.34
N PRO A 32 -42.64 21.60 -46.07
CA PRO A 32 -42.31 22.34 -44.83
C PRO A 32 -41.12 21.80 -44.00
N GLY A 33 -40.68 22.59 -43.00
CA GLY A 33 -39.53 22.29 -42.14
C GLY A 33 -39.82 21.45 -40.89
N PRO A 34 -38.78 20.84 -40.28
CA PRO A 34 -38.87 20.11 -39.03
C PRO A 34 -39.01 21.02 -37.80
N LYS A 35 -39.39 20.45 -36.66
CA LYS A 35 -39.63 21.18 -35.40
C LYS A 35 -38.34 21.34 -34.59
N ASP A 36 -38.30 22.39 -33.78
CA ASP A 36 -37.31 22.60 -32.72
C ASP A 36 -37.19 21.38 -31.79
N GLN A 37 -35.95 20.99 -31.50
CA GLN A 37 -35.59 20.21 -30.32
C GLN A 37 -34.28 20.78 -29.76
N GLY A 38 -34.34 21.30 -28.53
CA GLY A 38 -33.18 21.86 -27.83
C GLY A 38 -32.14 20.78 -27.47
N PRO A 39 -30.92 21.19 -27.05
CA PRO A 39 -29.85 20.26 -26.73
C PRO A 39 -30.25 19.33 -25.59
N GLY A 40 -30.24 18.03 -25.85
CA GLY A 40 -30.53 17.00 -24.84
C GLY A 40 -29.44 16.98 -23.77
N VAL A 41 -29.82 17.29 -22.53
CA VAL A 41 -28.98 16.97 -21.37
C VAL A 41 -28.85 15.44 -21.28
N MET A 42 -27.62 14.94 -21.39
CA MET A 42 -27.34 13.54 -21.09
C MET A 42 -27.61 13.32 -19.60
N ALA A 43 -28.56 12.44 -19.29
CA ALA A 43 -28.80 12.02 -17.92
C ALA A 43 -27.54 11.31 -17.40
N VAL A 44 -26.87 11.89 -16.41
CA VAL A 44 -25.83 11.19 -15.68
C VAL A 44 -26.53 10.10 -14.89
N SER A 45 -26.27 8.83 -15.20
CA SER A 45 -26.79 7.72 -14.42
C SER A 45 -26.14 7.77 -13.03
N GLU A 46 -26.91 8.11 -12.01
CA GLU A 46 -26.49 7.90 -10.62
C GLU A 46 -26.13 6.42 -10.45
N ALA A 47 -24.94 6.14 -9.92
CA ALA A 47 -24.54 4.77 -9.66
C ALA A 47 -25.40 4.23 -8.52
N GLU A 48 -26.11 3.12 -8.77
CA GLU A 48 -26.85 2.42 -7.71
C GLU A 48 -25.89 2.08 -6.56
N PRO A 49 -26.33 2.16 -5.28
CA PRO A 49 -25.47 1.87 -4.15
C PRO A 49 -24.89 0.45 -4.25
N GLU A 50 -23.55 0.33 -4.29
CA GLU A 50 -22.87 -0.97 -4.23
C GLU A 50 -23.20 -1.62 -2.88
N GLU A 51 -24.18 -2.53 -2.87
CA GLU A 51 -24.69 -3.18 -1.65
C GLU A 51 -23.54 -3.89 -0.94
N LYS A 52 -23.15 -3.39 0.25
CA LYS A 52 -21.91 -3.82 0.91
C LYS A 52 -22.03 -5.26 1.42
N ARG A 53 -21.62 -6.19 0.56
CA ARG A 53 -21.55 -7.64 0.80
C ARG A 53 -20.72 -7.94 2.05
N ALA A 54 -21.08 -8.99 2.76
CA ALA A 54 -20.45 -9.33 4.03
C ALA A 54 -18.99 -9.77 3.85
N ALA A 55 -18.07 -9.19 4.61
CA ALA A 55 -16.66 -9.61 4.66
C ALA A 55 -16.47 -11.06 5.15
N VAL A 56 -17.44 -11.58 5.92
CA VAL A 56 -17.47 -12.93 6.47
C VAL A 56 -18.89 -13.48 6.37
N GLU A 57 -19.04 -14.69 5.82
CA GLU A 57 -20.31 -15.41 5.72
C GLU A 57 -20.17 -16.78 6.41
N ASN A 58 -21.05 -17.08 7.37
CA ASN A 58 -21.01 -18.33 8.16
C ASN A 58 -19.63 -18.63 8.81
N GLY A 59 -18.88 -17.60 9.17
CA GLY A 59 -17.51 -17.71 9.73
C GLY A 59 -16.40 -17.88 8.67
N VAL A 60 -16.74 -17.92 7.38
CA VAL A 60 -15.79 -18.00 6.26
C VAL A 60 -15.55 -16.59 5.70
N ILE A 61 -14.29 -16.16 5.67
CA ILE A 61 -13.88 -14.89 5.07
C ILE A 61 -14.18 -14.93 3.56
N GLN A 62 -14.85 -13.89 3.07
CA GLN A 62 -15.14 -13.67 1.66
C GLN A 62 -14.12 -12.67 1.09
N PRO A 63 -12.94 -13.11 0.61
CA PRO A 63 -11.84 -12.21 0.24
C PRO A 63 -12.26 -11.17 -0.81
N GLN A 64 -13.13 -11.52 -1.76
CA GLN A 64 -13.67 -10.60 -2.78
C GLN A 64 -14.49 -9.43 -2.22
N ASN A 65 -14.99 -9.53 -0.98
CA ASN A 65 -15.81 -8.51 -0.33
C ASN A 65 -14.99 -7.56 0.57
N LEU A 66 -13.69 -7.82 0.77
CA LEU A 66 -12.80 -6.97 1.59
C LEU A 66 -12.35 -5.71 0.83
N GLU A 67 -12.23 -4.57 1.52
CA GLU A 67 -11.76 -3.31 0.94
C GLU A 67 -10.38 -3.44 0.26
N GLY A 68 -9.49 -4.27 0.80
CA GLY A 68 -8.18 -4.54 0.19
C GLY A 68 -8.21 -5.33 -1.12
N ALA A 69 -9.33 -5.95 -1.49
CA ALA A 69 -9.42 -6.87 -2.63
C ALA A 69 -9.57 -6.20 -4.00
N LYS A 70 -9.97 -4.92 -4.01
CA LYS A 70 -10.36 -4.18 -5.22
C LYS A 70 -9.22 -4.16 -6.26
N ASP A 71 -8.06 -3.66 -5.85
CA ASP A 71 -6.86 -3.54 -6.72
C ASP A 71 -5.82 -4.67 -6.55
N ALA A 72 -6.09 -5.64 -5.66
CA ALA A 72 -5.11 -6.64 -5.26
C ALA A 72 -5.03 -7.86 -6.20
N ASP A 73 -3.83 -8.45 -6.30
CA ASP A 73 -3.61 -9.82 -6.83
C ASP A 73 -3.39 -10.87 -5.72
N GLN A 74 -3.09 -10.42 -4.50
CA GLN A 74 -2.81 -11.23 -3.33
C GLN A 74 -3.33 -10.53 -2.07
N LEU A 75 -3.90 -11.31 -1.15
CA LEU A 75 -4.37 -10.82 0.15
C LEU A 75 -3.73 -11.65 1.27
N VAL A 76 -3.10 -10.96 2.21
CA VAL A 76 -2.80 -11.51 3.54
C VAL A 76 -3.86 -10.99 4.50
N VAL A 77 -4.67 -11.85 5.11
CA VAL A 77 -5.70 -11.44 6.07
C VAL A 77 -5.26 -11.87 7.46
N VAL A 78 -5.11 -10.91 8.38
CA VAL A 78 -4.67 -11.14 9.77
C VAL A 78 -5.86 -10.88 10.68
N VAL A 79 -6.30 -11.90 11.42
CA VAL A 79 -7.46 -11.85 12.29
C VAL A 79 -7.03 -12.15 13.72
N GLY A 80 -7.30 -11.25 14.66
CA GLY A 80 -7.02 -11.49 16.08
C GLY A 80 -7.81 -12.66 16.67
N THR A 81 -7.15 -13.48 17.50
CA THR A 81 -7.77 -14.61 18.23
C THR A 81 -7.77 -14.39 19.74
N GLY A 82 -7.71 -13.13 20.17
CA GLY A 82 -7.54 -12.74 21.56
C GLY A 82 -6.06 -12.69 22.03
N GLY A 83 -5.78 -11.79 22.98
CA GLY A 83 -4.42 -11.52 23.44
C GLY A 83 -3.52 -11.06 22.30
N CYS A 84 -2.35 -11.69 22.16
CA CYS A 84 -1.44 -11.49 21.02
C CYS A 84 -1.53 -12.60 19.94
N GLY A 85 -2.52 -13.49 20.03
CA GLY A 85 -2.74 -14.53 19.03
C GLY A 85 -3.44 -13.99 17.79
N SER A 86 -3.12 -14.55 16.63
CA SER A 86 -3.85 -14.32 15.40
C SER A 86 -3.95 -15.58 14.53
N ASP A 87 -4.98 -15.61 13.69
CA ASP A 87 -5.03 -16.43 12.49
C ASP A 87 -4.59 -15.58 11.30
N VAL A 88 -3.74 -16.14 10.43
CA VAL A 88 -3.28 -15.47 9.21
C VAL A 88 -3.63 -16.32 7.99
N TYR A 89 -4.33 -15.72 7.04
CA TYR A 89 -4.79 -16.35 5.81
C TYR A 89 -4.03 -15.72 4.63
N TYR A 90 -3.67 -16.50 3.64
CA TYR A 90 -3.08 -16.00 2.39
C TYR A 90 -3.93 -16.47 1.21
N TYR A 91 -4.44 -15.51 0.45
CA TYR A 91 -5.25 -15.71 -0.74
C TYR A 91 -4.54 -15.17 -1.98
N LYS A 92 -4.75 -15.83 -3.12
CA LYS A 92 -4.25 -15.43 -4.43
C LYS A 92 -5.41 -15.28 -5.41
N LYS A 93 -5.36 -14.26 -6.26
CA LYS A 93 -6.39 -14.00 -7.27
C LYS A 93 -6.15 -14.87 -8.51
N SER A 94 -7.19 -15.53 -8.97
CA SER A 94 -7.19 -16.53 -10.03
C SER A 94 -8.28 -16.17 -11.04
N GLY A 95 -7.93 -15.32 -12.01
CA GLY A 95 -8.91 -14.59 -12.82
C GLY A 95 -9.71 -13.62 -11.94
N GLU A 96 -11.03 -13.85 -11.85
CA GLU A 96 -11.92 -13.10 -10.95
C GLU A 96 -12.08 -13.77 -9.57
N ALA A 97 -11.72 -15.05 -9.44
CA ALA A 97 -11.85 -15.81 -8.21
C ALA A 97 -10.68 -15.55 -7.24
N TRP A 98 -10.87 -15.92 -5.97
CA TRP A 98 -9.83 -15.92 -4.94
C TRP A 98 -9.65 -17.32 -4.37
N GLU A 99 -8.41 -17.82 -4.37
CA GLU A 99 -8.05 -19.13 -3.84
C GLU A 99 -7.25 -18.96 -2.55
N MET A 100 -7.66 -19.64 -1.47
CA MET A 100 -6.89 -19.67 -0.22
C MET A 100 -5.70 -20.63 -0.38
N ALA A 101 -4.49 -20.08 -0.45
CA ALA A 101 -3.27 -20.88 -0.54
C ALA A 101 -2.91 -21.54 0.80
N TRP A 102 -3.14 -20.86 1.93
CA TRP A 102 -3.05 -21.43 3.27
C TRP A 102 -3.69 -20.56 4.35
N LYS A 103 -3.87 -21.18 5.52
CA LYS A 103 -4.06 -20.56 6.83
C LYS A 103 -2.92 -20.97 7.75
N GLU A 104 -2.45 -20.06 8.59
CA GLU A 104 -1.35 -20.26 9.55
C GLU A 104 -1.64 -19.58 10.89
N ALA A 105 -1.13 -20.13 11.99
CA ALA A 105 -1.23 -19.49 13.31
C ALA A 105 -0.15 -18.40 13.48
N GLY A 106 -0.57 -17.14 13.58
CA GLY A 106 0.30 -15.98 13.72
C GLY A 106 0.46 -15.48 15.16
N ILE A 107 1.23 -14.39 15.29
CA ILE A 107 1.36 -13.59 16.51
C ILE A 107 1.35 -12.11 16.11
N VAL A 108 0.62 -11.29 16.85
CA VAL A 108 0.51 -9.82 16.67
C VAL A 108 1.11 -9.09 17.86
N GLY A 109 0.85 -7.79 18.00
CA GLY A 109 1.26 -6.99 19.16
C GLY A 109 0.91 -7.64 20.50
N ARG A 110 1.77 -7.46 21.51
CA ARG A 110 1.54 -7.91 22.90
C ARG A 110 0.21 -7.43 23.48
N ASN A 111 -0.28 -6.27 23.02
CA ASN A 111 -1.55 -5.66 23.40
C ASN A 111 -2.65 -5.86 22.34
N GLY A 112 -2.47 -6.82 21.42
CA GLY A 112 -3.43 -7.21 20.39
C GLY A 112 -3.40 -6.33 19.14
N ILE A 113 -4.56 -6.17 18.51
CA ILE A 113 -4.80 -5.32 17.34
C ILE A 113 -5.69 -4.14 17.76
N THR A 114 -5.39 -2.93 17.28
CA THR A 114 -6.10 -1.70 17.68
C THR A 114 -6.43 -0.79 16.49
N ASP A 115 -7.62 -0.20 16.52
CA ASP A 115 -8.03 0.91 15.65
C ASP A 115 -7.44 2.26 16.09
N GLN A 116 -6.79 2.30 17.26
CA GLN A 116 -6.23 3.50 17.91
C GLN A 116 -4.74 3.28 18.20
N LYS A 117 -3.95 3.09 17.13
CA LYS A 117 -2.51 2.88 17.20
C LYS A 117 -1.77 4.17 17.61
N ALA A 118 -0.79 4.01 18.49
CA ALA A 118 0.16 5.06 18.89
C ALA A 118 1.59 4.50 18.96
N GLU A 119 2.59 5.37 19.13
CA GLU A 119 3.98 4.92 19.28
C GLU A 119 4.23 4.21 20.61
N GLY A 120 5.03 3.14 20.59
CA GLY A 120 5.38 2.32 21.75
C GLY A 120 4.25 1.45 22.35
N ASP A 121 3.01 1.60 21.89
CA ASP A 121 1.80 1.01 22.50
C ASP A 121 1.81 -0.52 22.65
N GLY A 122 2.55 -1.24 21.80
CA GLY A 122 2.62 -2.70 21.80
C GLY A 122 1.50 -3.39 21.02
N SER A 123 0.74 -2.67 20.20
CA SER A 123 -0.39 -3.18 19.42
C SER A 123 -0.12 -3.14 17.92
N THR A 124 -0.71 -4.08 17.18
CA THR A 124 -0.72 -4.04 15.71
C THR A 124 -1.84 -3.11 15.23
N PRO A 125 -1.64 -2.25 14.22
CA PRO A 125 -2.71 -1.43 13.68
C PRO A 125 -3.72 -2.28 12.89
N SER A 126 -5.02 -2.06 13.09
CA SER A 126 -6.07 -2.54 12.18
C SER A 126 -6.14 -1.70 10.91
N GLY A 127 -6.62 -2.29 9.82
CA GLY A 127 -6.80 -1.61 8.53
C GLY A 127 -6.19 -2.37 7.35
N THR A 128 -6.16 -1.71 6.20
CA THR A 128 -5.68 -2.27 4.93
C THR A 128 -4.40 -1.55 4.49
N TYR A 129 -3.33 -2.31 4.26
CA TYR A 129 -2.00 -1.80 3.91
C TYR A 129 -1.42 -2.51 2.69
N GLY A 130 -0.45 -1.89 2.03
CA GLY A 130 0.46 -2.55 1.08
C GLY A 130 1.81 -2.85 1.71
N PHE A 131 2.69 -3.48 0.94
CA PHE A 131 4.10 -3.68 1.31
C PHE A 131 5.01 -2.77 0.48
N THR A 132 5.93 -2.05 1.12
CA THR A 132 6.82 -1.07 0.47
C THR A 132 8.13 -1.69 -0.01
N MET A 133 8.68 -2.65 0.75
CA MET A 133 9.86 -3.42 0.38
C MET A 133 9.92 -4.75 1.15
N ALA A 134 10.67 -5.69 0.61
CA ALA A 134 11.15 -6.85 1.34
C ALA A 134 12.52 -6.54 1.97
N PHE A 135 12.86 -7.22 3.06
CA PHE A 135 14.19 -7.11 3.66
C PHE A 135 14.59 -8.36 4.45
N GLY A 136 15.86 -8.45 4.85
CA GLY A 136 16.29 -9.47 5.80
C GLY A 136 17.80 -9.67 5.99
N LEU A 137 18.12 -10.47 7.00
CA LEU A 137 19.44 -10.91 7.41
C LEU A 137 20.00 -12.03 6.50
N ARG A 138 19.12 -12.74 5.78
CA ARG A 138 19.47 -13.78 4.80
C ARG A 138 19.69 -13.17 3.42
N GLU A 139 20.06 -13.99 2.44
CA GLU A 139 20.11 -13.51 1.05
C GLU A 139 18.69 -13.38 0.49
N ASN A 140 18.54 -12.55 -0.55
CA ASN A 140 17.27 -12.41 -1.25
C ASN A 140 16.78 -13.80 -1.72
N PRO A 141 15.62 -14.30 -1.25
CA PRO A 141 15.13 -15.63 -1.60
C PRO A 141 14.48 -15.69 -3.01
N GLY A 142 14.51 -14.61 -3.77
CA GLY A 142 13.77 -14.44 -5.03
C GLY A 142 12.54 -13.53 -4.87
N SER A 143 12.67 -12.45 -4.11
CA SER A 143 11.64 -11.44 -3.91
C SER A 143 11.36 -10.63 -5.18
N ILE A 144 10.08 -10.33 -5.41
CA ILE A 144 9.59 -9.48 -6.51
C ILE A 144 9.67 -8.00 -6.13
N LEU A 145 9.35 -7.66 -4.88
CA LEU A 145 9.59 -6.33 -4.31
C LEU A 145 11.10 -6.05 -4.17
N PRO A 146 11.51 -4.77 -4.12
CA PRO A 146 12.88 -4.41 -3.77
C PRO A 146 13.31 -5.08 -2.46
N TYR A 147 14.45 -5.78 -2.47
CA TYR A 147 14.96 -6.51 -1.30
C TYR A 147 16.14 -5.77 -0.65
N HIS A 148 15.92 -5.21 0.54
CA HIS A 148 17.00 -4.65 1.35
C HIS A 148 17.71 -5.74 2.16
N LYS A 149 18.94 -6.05 1.77
CA LYS A 149 19.85 -6.90 2.55
C LYS A 149 20.30 -6.13 3.80
N ILE A 150 19.89 -6.58 4.99
CA ILE A 150 20.30 -5.96 6.25
C ILE A 150 21.83 -5.99 6.38
N ALA A 151 22.41 -4.81 6.55
CA ALA A 151 23.82 -4.54 6.76
C ALA A 151 24.09 -4.09 8.20
N LYS A 152 25.37 -4.11 8.60
CA LYS A 152 25.79 -3.54 9.89
C LYS A 152 25.55 -2.03 9.89
N GLY A 153 24.89 -1.54 10.94
CA GLY A 153 24.57 -0.12 11.09
C GLY A 153 23.23 0.30 10.50
N ASP A 154 22.42 -0.64 10.00
CA ASP A 154 21.02 -0.39 9.65
C ASP A 154 20.15 -0.25 10.90
N TYR A 155 19.37 0.83 10.95
CA TYR A 155 18.39 1.12 11.98
C TYR A 155 17.06 1.55 11.39
N TRP A 156 15.94 1.08 11.95
CA TRP A 156 14.64 1.70 11.74
C TRP A 156 14.35 2.62 12.92
N VAL A 157 14.19 3.93 12.67
CA VAL A 157 14.10 4.91 13.76
C VAL A 157 12.66 5.07 14.26
N ASP A 158 12.45 4.70 15.52
CA ASP A 158 11.17 4.81 16.25
C ASP A 158 11.08 6.08 17.12
N ASP A 159 12.18 6.83 17.25
CA ASP A 159 12.22 8.14 17.92
C ASP A 159 11.40 9.18 17.15
N SER A 160 10.20 9.48 17.64
CA SER A 160 9.27 10.47 17.07
C SER A 160 9.80 11.92 17.07
N ALA A 161 10.91 12.23 17.75
CA ALA A 161 11.59 13.52 17.65
C ALA A 161 12.69 13.55 16.55
N SER A 162 13.00 12.42 15.92
CA SER A 162 14.05 12.34 14.89
C SER A 162 13.54 12.74 13.50
N PRO A 163 14.34 13.45 12.68
CA PRO A 163 14.02 13.65 11.26
C PRO A 163 13.99 12.33 10.47
N TYR A 164 14.55 11.26 11.03
CA TYR A 164 14.55 9.91 10.45
C TYR A 164 13.38 9.03 10.94
N TYR A 165 12.44 9.57 11.74
CA TYR A 165 11.31 8.80 12.26
C TYR A 165 10.55 8.01 11.18
N ASN A 166 10.22 6.76 11.53
CA ASN A 166 9.65 5.70 10.69
C ASN A 166 10.42 5.39 9.39
N LYS A 167 11.74 5.62 9.34
CA LYS A 167 12.58 5.31 8.17
C LYS A 167 13.71 4.37 8.52
N LEU A 168 14.06 3.51 7.56
CA LEU A 168 15.31 2.77 7.53
C LEU A 168 16.47 3.70 7.15
N VAL A 169 17.53 3.72 7.96
CA VAL A 169 18.76 4.49 7.70
C VAL A 169 20.00 3.68 8.08
N ASN A 170 21.14 3.93 7.44
CA ASN A 170 22.42 3.31 7.82
C ASN A 170 23.40 4.34 8.42
N THR A 171 24.03 4.01 9.56
CA THR A 171 24.97 4.88 10.28
C THR A 171 26.30 5.16 9.56
N SER A 172 26.56 4.55 8.41
CA SER A 172 27.66 4.95 7.52
C SER A 172 27.31 6.12 6.60
N GLN A 173 26.01 6.41 6.44
CA GLN A 173 25.49 7.48 5.58
C GLN A 173 24.96 8.67 6.40
N VAL A 174 24.37 8.41 7.58
CA VAL A 174 23.85 9.45 8.48
C VAL A 174 24.49 9.39 9.87
N ALA A 175 24.75 10.55 10.46
CA ALA A 175 25.15 10.63 11.86
C ALA A 175 23.96 10.23 12.76
N LYS A 176 24.18 9.31 13.72
CA LYS A 176 23.16 8.93 14.69
C LYS A 176 22.79 10.14 15.56
N ASN A 177 21.53 10.57 15.48
CA ASN A 177 20.96 11.68 16.24
C ASN A 177 19.61 11.32 16.93
N TRP A 178 19.24 10.04 16.92
CA TRP A 178 18.02 9.51 17.55
C TRP A 178 18.30 8.86 18.91
N ASN A 179 17.33 8.98 19.81
CA ASN A 179 17.35 8.41 21.15
C ASN A 179 17.06 6.89 21.11
N SER A 180 16.08 6.48 20.31
CA SER A 180 15.63 5.10 20.14
C SER A 180 15.52 4.72 18.64
N ALA A 181 15.73 3.43 18.36
CA ALA A 181 15.57 2.80 17.05
C ALA A 181 15.75 1.28 17.16
N GLU A 182 15.09 0.53 16.28
CA GLU A 182 15.38 -0.89 16.10
C GLU A 182 16.73 -1.09 15.42
N ASN A 183 17.60 -1.90 16.01
CA ASN A 183 18.87 -2.32 15.40
C ASN A 183 18.62 -3.54 14.49
N MET A 184 18.43 -3.31 13.20
CA MET A 184 18.01 -4.34 12.24
C MET A 184 18.99 -5.52 12.21
N ALA A 185 20.30 -5.25 12.33
CA ALA A 185 21.36 -6.25 12.34
C ALA A 185 21.36 -7.14 13.61
N SER A 186 20.70 -6.71 14.69
CA SER A 186 20.55 -7.49 15.94
C SER A 186 19.23 -8.24 16.04
N ALA A 187 18.27 -8.02 15.14
CA ALA A 187 16.96 -8.67 15.14
C ALA A 187 16.97 -10.13 14.62
N SER A 188 18.05 -10.87 14.88
CA SER A 188 18.17 -12.28 14.49
C SER A 188 17.44 -13.20 15.50
N PRO A 189 16.69 -14.23 15.06
CA PRO A 189 16.40 -14.62 13.68
C PRO A 189 15.13 -13.99 13.11
N TYR A 190 14.46 -13.10 13.85
CA TYR A 190 13.16 -12.51 13.53
C TYR A 190 13.11 -11.85 12.15
N TYR A 191 14.18 -11.13 11.76
CA TYR A 191 14.32 -10.53 10.43
C TYR A 191 15.18 -11.39 9.48
N ASN A 192 15.13 -12.72 9.57
CA ASN A 192 15.69 -13.57 8.50
C ASN A 192 15.05 -13.24 7.14
N TYR A 193 13.72 -13.13 7.12
CA TYR A 193 12.91 -12.63 6.01
C TYR A 193 11.75 -11.78 6.58
N ALA A 194 11.51 -10.61 6.00
CA ALA A 194 10.46 -9.69 6.42
C ALA A 194 9.94 -8.82 5.26
N LEU A 195 8.74 -8.27 5.43
CA LEU A 195 8.10 -7.28 4.57
C LEU A 195 7.77 -6.03 5.40
N ALA A 196 8.12 -4.85 4.90
CA ALA A 196 7.71 -3.58 5.50
C ALA A 196 6.30 -3.20 5.01
N LEU A 197 5.36 -2.92 5.93
CA LEU A 197 4.05 -2.39 5.57
C LEU A 197 4.16 -0.89 5.29
N ASN A 198 3.26 -0.33 4.47
CA ASN A 198 3.11 1.12 4.30
C ASN A 198 2.34 1.79 5.47
N TYR A 199 2.41 1.22 6.68
CA TYR A 199 1.85 1.85 7.87
C TYR A 199 2.62 3.12 8.24
N ASN A 200 1.89 4.21 8.46
CA ASN A 200 2.47 5.54 8.74
C ASN A 200 3.53 5.97 7.71
N GLU A 201 3.25 5.76 6.43
CA GLU A 201 4.13 6.13 5.30
C GLU A 201 4.46 7.63 5.25
N ALA A 202 3.51 8.48 5.69
CA ALA A 202 3.72 9.92 5.89
C ALA A 202 4.71 10.27 7.03
N CYS A 203 5.14 9.29 7.83
CA CYS A 203 6.04 9.44 8.98
C CYS A 203 5.51 10.44 10.04
N GLU A 204 4.20 10.45 10.30
CA GLU A 204 3.57 11.29 11.31
C GLU A 204 4.03 10.90 12.74
N PRO A 205 4.71 11.81 13.47
CA PRO A 205 5.24 11.52 14.81
C PRO A 205 4.17 10.99 15.78
N GLY A 206 4.54 9.99 16.58
CA GLY A 206 3.69 9.44 17.64
C GLY A 206 2.56 8.49 17.17
N LYS A 207 2.35 8.29 15.86
CA LYS A 207 1.36 7.32 15.35
C LYS A 207 1.80 5.87 15.50
N GLY A 208 3.11 5.61 15.53
CA GLY A 208 3.69 4.27 15.48
C GLY A 208 4.55 4.07 14.24
N SER A 209 5.58 3.24 14.39
CA SER A 209 6.61 2.97 13.39
C SER A 209 6.97 1.49 13.32
N ALA A 210 7.85 1.11 12.40
CA ALA A 210 8.45 -0.22 12.30
C ALA A 210 7.44 -1.40 12.25
N ILE A 211 6.28 -1.20 11.62
CA ILE A 211 5.26 -2.24 11.49
C ILE A 211 5.60 -3.15 10.30
N PHE A 212 6.06 -4.36 10.61
CA PHE A 212 6.49 -5.36 9.61
C PHE A 212 5.69 -6.65 9.72
N LEU A 213 5.70 -7.46 8.65
CA LEU A 213 5.44 -8.89 8.71
C LEU A 213 6.79 -9.62 8.68
N HIS A 214 7.07 -10.49 9.67
CA HIS A 214 8.39 -11.13 9.80
C HIS A 214 8.35 -12.53 10.44
N CYS A 215 9.52 -13.15 10.63
CA CYS A 215 9.65 -14.51 11.19
C CYS A 215 9.47 -14.55 12.73
N PHE A 216 8.86 -15.61 13.27
CA PHE A 216 9.04 -16.06 14.65
C PHE A 216 9.93 -17.32 14.75
N THR A 217 10.43 -17.60 15.96
CA THR A 217 11.01 -18.89 16.35
C THR A 217 9.91 -19.85 16.84
N ALA A 218 10.22 -21.15 16.98
CA ALA A 218 9.22 -22.20 17.24
C ALA A 218 8.41 -22.09 18.57
N SER A 219 8.74 -21.14 19.45
CA SER A 219 7.96 -20.77 20.63
C SER A 219 7.11 -19.51 20.37
N ARG A 220 5.86 -19.48 20.83
CA ARG A 220 4.89 -18.40 20.56
C ARG A 220 4.82 -17.36 21.69
N ASP A 221 5.86 -17.29 22.51
CA ASP A 221 5.69 -17.00 23.94
C ASP A 221 5.73 -15.50 24.30
N ASN A 222 5.82 -14.60 23.31
CA ASN A 222 5.40 -13.20 23.47
C ASN A 222 4.82 -12.59 22.18
N GLY A 223 3.89 -11.66 22.38
CA GLY A 223 3.45 -10.73 21.33
C GLY A 223 4.53 -9.70 20.98
N SER A 224 4.42 -9.13 19.79
CA SER A 224 5.38 -8.18 19.25
C SER A 224 5.23 -6.76 19.86
N ALA A 225 6.03 -5.81 19.37
CA ALA A 225 5.81 -4.38 19.61
C ALA A 225 4.73 -3.76 18.71
N GLY A 226 4.24 -4.50 17.71
CA GLY A 226 3.24 -4.06 16.71
C GLY A 226 3.32 -4.84 15.39
N CYS A 227 4.46 -5.45 15.08
CA CYS A 227 4.65 -6.36 13.94
C CYS A 227 3.74 -7.60 13.95
N ILE A 228 3.53 -8.19 12.77
CA ILE A 228 2.92 -9.50 12.56
C ILE A 228 4.04 -10.55 12.42
N ARG A 229 3.93 -11.68 13.11
CA ARG A 229 4.92 -12.75 13.08
C ARG A 229 4.34 -14.07 12.58
N LEU A 230 5.10 -14.77 11.74
CA LEU A 230 4.77 -16.05 11.13
C LEU A 230 5.93 -17.05 11.21
N PRO A 231 5.72 -18.37 10.98
CA PRO A 231 6.81 -19.31 10.77
C PRO A 231 7.73 -18.84 9.63
N GLN A 232 9.04 -19.09 9.76
CA GLN A 232 10.04 -18.59 8.80
C GLN A 232 9.70 -18.91 7.35
N GLU A 233 9.23 -20.13 7.05
CA GLU A 233 8.92 -20.51 5.67
C GLU A 233 7.72 -19.74 5.11
N ARG A 234 6.72 -19.34 5.93
CA ARG A 234 5.61 -18.48 5.49
C ARG A 234 6.05 -17.03 5.28
N ALA A 235 6.87 -16.49 6.18
CA ALA A 235 7.44 -15.15 6.01
C ALA A 235 8.33 -15.08 4.76
N LYS A 236 9.10 -16.13 4.48
CA LYS A 236 9.89 -16.29 3.26
C LYS A 236 9.03 -16.45 2.00
N GLU A 237 7.99 -17.28 2.05
CA GLU A 237 7.03 -17.48 0.96
C GLU A 237 6.37 -16.16 0.54
N LEU A 238 5.90 -15.37 1.52
CA LEU A 238 5.36 -14.03 1.28
C LEU A 238 6.42 -13.05 0.75
N VAL A 239 7.66 -13.10 1.24
CA VAL A 239 8.76 -12.31 0.66
C VAL A 239 9.04 -12.68 -0.80
N GLN A 240 8.87 -13.94 -1.19
CA GLN A 240 9.05 -14.41 -2.57
C GLN A 240 7.86 -14.02 -3.48
N SER A 241 6.63 -13.96 -2.96
CA SER A 241 5.42 -13.74 -3.77
C SER A 241 4.88 -12.32 -3.80
N ALA A 242 5.16 -11.50 -2.77
CA ALA A 242 4.55 -10.19 -2.61
C ALA A 242 4.92 -9.24 -3.76
N THR A 243 3.90 -8.54 -4.26
CA THR A 243 3.93 -7.52 -5.31
C THR A 243 3.50 -6.16 -4.73
N GLU A 244 3.67 -5.08 -5.50
CA GLU A 244 3.13 -3.75 -5.18
C GLU A 244 1.60 -3.74 -4.99
N ARG A 245 0.90 -4.72 -5.58
CA ARG A 245 -0.55 -4.93 -5.44
C ARG A 245 -0.93 -5.93 -4.35
N THR A 246 0.03 -6.57 -3.69
CA THR A 246 -0.28 -7.41 -2.53
C THR A 246 -0.74 -6.52 -1.38
N LYS A 247 -1.92 -6.80 -0.83
CA LYS A 247 -2.45 -6.09 0.33
C LYS A 247 -2.49 -6.99 1.56
N ILE A 248 -2.37 -6.37 2.72
CA ILE A 248 -2.58 -6.99 4.02
C ILE A 248 -3.75 -6.30 4.73
N VAL A 249 -4.77 -7.07 5.10
CA VAL A 249 -5.98 -6.61 5.80
C VAL A 249 -5.89 -7.14 7.23
N ILE A 250 -5.91 -6.23 8.21
CA ILE A 250 -5.70 -6.55 9.63
C ILE A 250 -6.95 -6.18 10.41
N ALA A 251 -7.56 -7.16 11.08
CA ALA A 251 -8.73 -6.97 11.92
C ALA A 251 -8.56 -7.64 13.30
N PRO A 252 -9.05 -7.01 14.39
CA PRO A 252 -8.93 -7.55 15.75
C PRO A 252 -9.77 -8.82 16.00
N ASP A 253 -10.75 -9.11 15.14
CA ASP A 253 -11.59 -10.31 15.13
C ASP A 253 -12.26 -10.42 13.73
N LEU A 254 -13.02 -11.51 13.50
CA LEU A 254 -13.74 -11.72 12.23
C LEU A 254 -14.87 -10.70 11.99
N GLU A 255 -15.52 -10.22 13.05
CA GLU A 255 -16.67 -9.31 12.95
C GLU A 255 -16.24 -7.90 12.50
N ARG A 256 -14.97 -7.54 12.73
CA ARG A 256 -14.37 -6.25 12.34
C ARG A 256 -13.54 -6.29 11.05
N LEU A 257 -13.59 -7.37 10.26
CA LEU A 257 -13.09 -7.40 8.88
C LEU A 257 -13.93 -6.48 7.96
N LYS A 258 -13.28 -5.85 6.97
CA LYS A 258 -13.87 -4.81 6.10
C LYS A 258 -13.31 -4.85 4.69
#